data_AF-A0A2D5F6E2-F1
#
_entry.id   AF-A0A2D5F6E2-F1
#
_cell.length_a   1.000
_cell.length_b   1.000
_cell.length_c   1.000
_cell.angle_alpha   90.00
_cell.angle_beta   90.00
_cell.angle_gamma   90.00
#
_symmetry.space_group_name_H-M   'P 1'
#
loop_
_entity.id
_entity.type
_entity.pdbx_description
1 polymer ?
#
loop_
_entity_poly.entity_id
_entity_poly.type
_entity_poly.pdbx_seq_one_letter_code
_entity_poly.pdbx_strand_id
1 'polypeptide(L)'
;MDLSFKGPNKKCSGCPALKMNLPRHTILEEESEHECDILFVAESPKMHEGEWVPFRAQEYSVIMNQLAGLNILSKFKVGMTTAVKCPSINSDNLSPEIRKTCTTHLYDSIERYKPKLVFACGKLATTMLYGKATLESRVRGKEHILETPGGHKFPVVVVKHPFEVVSEPRNSFLFSTDIQNAVNNILLDQATDVQVDYRFAMTLDELNEVRDEFLESKMDMAIDIETTGLNFMKDTIHTVSMTMIDRETGELGKTLVLAIDHPEAKLSDRVKGKFIDFICQMMRRKDIRKILQNATFDLKFLKRYGVEEVYDVYDTKLLQHLYKEDVPKGLADLVYYYFPEEKF
;
A
#
# COMPACT_ATOMS: atom_id res chain seq x y z
N MET A 1 33.06 -16.38 15.42
CA MET A 1 31.90 -17.28 15.51
C MET A 1 31.49 -17.57 14.09
N ASP A 2 31.73 -18.77 13.60
CA ASP A 2 31.58 -19.11 12.18
C ASP A 2 30.13 -19.59 11.91
N LEU A 3 29.32 -18.69 11.36
CA LEU A 3 27.89 -18.85 11.07
C LEU A 3 27.69 -19.33 9.64
N SER A 4 27.85 -20.62 9.47
CA SER A 4 27.45 -21.37 8.29
C SER A 4 27.00 -22.74 8.76
N PHE A 5 26.06 -23.37 8.07
CA PHE A 5 25.62 -24.76 8.30
C PHE A 5 26.77 -25.64 8.85
N LYS A 6 26.86 -25.86 10.18
CA LYS A 6 27.89 -26.74 10.75
C LYS A 6 27.66 -28.22 10.41
N GLY A 7 26.60 -28.54 9.66
CA GLY A 7 26.31 -29.88 9.17
C GLY A 7 25.02 -29.96 8.36
N PRO A 8 24.75 -31.10 7.70
CA PRO A 8 23.55 -31.30 6.88
C PRO A 8 22.26 -31.16 7.70
N ASN A 9 21.31 -30.35 7.21
CA ASN A 9 19.98 -30.23 7.80
C ASN A 9 19.00 -31.20 7.12
N LYS A 10 18.36 -32.06 7.91
CA LYS A 10 17.40 -33.07 7.41
C LYS A 10 16.23 -32.45 6.65
N LYS A 11 15.80 -31.22 7.02
CA LYS A 11 14.73 -30.49 6.32
C LYS A 11 15.11 -30.10 4.89
N CYS A 12 16.41 -30.01 4.58
CA CYS A 12 16.90 -29.73 3.22
C CYS A 12 17.09 -31.00 2.36
N SER A 13 16.83 -32.20 2.90
CA SER A 13 17.04 -33.46 2.18
C SER A 13 16.25 -33.48 0.87
N GLY A 14 16.92 -33.76 -0.25
CA GLY A 14 16.31 -33.79 -1.58
C GLY A 14 16.06 -32.42 -2.22
N CYS A 15 16.39 -31.31 -1.56
CA CYS A 15 16.23 -29.98 -2.14
C CYS A 15 17.13 -29.78 -3.37
N PRO A 16 16.60 -29.33 -4.53
CA PRO A 16 17.40 -29.11 -5.73
C PRO A 16 18.53 -28.09 -5.55
N ALA A 17 18.38 -27.13 -4.64
CA ALA A 17 19.42 -26.14 -4.33
C ALA A 17 20.74 -26.78 -3.89
N LEU A 18 20.70 -27.97 -3.26
CA LEU A 18 21.92 -28.69 -2.83
C LEU A 18 22.74 -29.26 -4.00
N LYS A 19 22.14 -29.35 -5.19
CA LYS A 19 22.81 -29.80 -6.42
C LYS A 19 23.26 -28.63 -7.30
N MET A 20 22.84 -27.40 -6.98
CA MET A 20 23.24 -26.21 -7.71
C MET A 20 24.67 -25.82 -7.33
N ASN A 21 25.36 -25.13 -8.24
CA ASN A 21 26.69 -24.57 -7.97
C ASN A 21 26.56 -23.28 -7.12
N LEU A 22 26.15 -23.44 -5.87
CA LEU A 22 25.96 -22.34 -4.92
C LEU A 22 27.05 -22.37 -3.84
N PRO A 23 27.38 -21.22 -3.24
CA PRO A 23 28.23 -21.19 -2.05
C PRO A 23 27.70 -22.12 -0.96
N ARG A 24 28.57 -22.95 -0.38
CA ARG A 24 28.24 -23.94 0.67
C ARG A 24 28.13 -23.33 2.07
N HIS A 25 27.52 -22.16 2.14
CA HIS A 25 27.27 -21.47 3.39
C HIS A 25 25.82 -21.03 3.34
N THR A 26 25.14 -21.12 4.47
CA THR A 26 23.74 -20.78 4.58
C THR A 26 23.55 -20.16 5.94
N ILE A 27 22.79 -19.07 5.98
CA ILE A 27 22.28 -18.53 7.24
C ILE A 27 21.19 -19.49 7.68
N LEU A 28 21.52 -20.42 8.57
CA LEU A 28 20.54 -20.82 9.57
C LEU A 28 20.85 -19.97 10.78
N GLU A 29 19.82 -19.31 11.27
CA GLU A 29 19.89 -18.66 12.56
C GLU A 29 20.39 -19.68 13.57
N GLU A 30 21.37 -19.28 14.36
CA GLU A 30 21.78 -20.02 15.54
C GLU A 30 20.55 -20.38 16.38
N GLU A 31 20.68 -21.40 17.22
CA GLU A 31 19.75 -21.67 18.31
C GLU A 31 19.79 -20.55 19.37
N SER A 32 19.77 -19.28 18.96
CA SER A 32 19.71 -18.12 19.84
C SER A 32 18.26 -17.71 20.07
N GLU A 33 17.89 -17.77 21.35
CA GLU A 33 16.56 -17.49 21.92
C GLU A 33 16.26 -15.99 21.99
N HIS A 34 16.24 -15.29 20.86
CA HIS A 34 15.95 -13.86 20.88
C HIS A 34 14.68 -13.58 20.11
N GLU A 35 13.55 -13.65 20.81
CA GLU A 35 12.29 -13.05 20.37
C GLU A 35 12.55 -11.61 19.92
N CYS A 36 11.91 -11.21 18.82
CA CYS A 36 11.95 -9.84 18.32
C CYS A 36 10.53 -9.34 18.11
N ASP A 37 10.34 -8.03 18.22
CA ASP A 37 9.03 -7.41 17.96
C ASP A 37 8.85 -7.15 16.46
N ILE A 38 9.92 -6.76 15.77
CA ILE A 38 9.94 -6.41 14.34
C ILE A 38 10.92 -7.32 13.61
N LEU A 39 10.48 -8.04 12.58
CA LEU A 39 11.34 -8.92 11.78
C LEU A 39 11.41 -8.45 10.33
N PHE A 40 12.61 -8.12 9.85
CA PHE A 40 12.84 -7.85 8.42
C PHE A 40 13.29 -9.14 7.70
N VAL A 41 12.60 -9.48 6.61
CA VAL A 41 12.86 -10.67 5.81
C VAL A 41 13.45 -10.27 4.46
N ALA A 42 14.76 -10.48 4.30
CA ALA A 42 15.50 -10.30 3.05
C ALA A 42 15.24 -11.44 2.04
N GLU A 43 15.83 -11.34 0.85
CA GLU A 43 15.75 -12.37 -0.20
C GLU A 43 16.48 -13.68 0.18
N SER A 44 17.81 -13.62 0.24
CA SER A 44 18.75 -14.71 0.47
C SER A 44 20.04 -14.14 1.07
N PRO A 45 20.90 -14.96 1.68
CA PRO A 45 22.13 -14.47 2.29
C PRO A 45 23.05 -13.77 1.29
N LYS A 46 23.68 -12.70 1.76
CA LYS A 46 24.67 -11.93 1.01
C LYS A 46 26.02 -12.03 1.71
N MET A 47 27.07 -12.34 0.95
CA MET A 47 28.44 -12.28 1.45
C MET A 47 28.84 -10.81 1.62
N HIS A 48 29.30 -10.46 2.81
CA HIS A 48 29.83 -9.14 3.13
C HIS A 48 30.90 -9.27 4.21
N GLU A 49 32.10 -8.72 3.96
CA GLU A 49 33.22 -8.73 4.90
C GLU A 49 33.59 -10.12 5.47
N GLY A 50 33.38 -11.18 4.68
CA GLY A 50 33.70 -12.56 5.07
C GLY A 50 32.56 -13.28 5.81
N GLU A 51 31.44 -12.60 6.05
CA GLU A 51 30.27 -13.17 6.71
C GLU A 51 29.05 -13.20 5.78
N TRP A 52 28.15 -14.14 6.03
CA TRP A 52 26.86 -14.21 5.35
C TRP A 52 25.81 -13.49 6.19
N VAL A 53 25.29 -12.40 5.66
CA VAL A 53 24.32 -11.53 6.34
C VAL A 53 23.00 -11.45 5.56
N PRO A 54 21.85 -11.25 6.22
CA PRO A 54 20.59 -11.01 5.53
C PRO A 54 20.60 -9.70 4.74
N PHE A 55 21.21 -8.66 5.32
CA PHE A 55 21.35 -7.33 4.76
C PHE A 55 22.80 -6.87 4.93
N ARG A 56 23.39 -6.27 3.89
CA ARG A 56 24.71 -5.62 3.93
C ARG A 56 24.65 -4.35 4.77
N ALA A 57 25.81 -3.82 5.19
CA ALA A 57 25.89 -2.66 6.07
C ALA A 57 25.06 -1.43 5.59
N GLN A 58 25.06 -1.15 4.29
CA GLN A 58 24.27 -0.03 3.74
C GLN A 58 22.76 -0.27 3.83
N GLU A 59 22.31 -1.51 3.56
CA GLU A 59 20.90 -1.92 3.65
C GLU A 59 20.42 -1.91 5.10
N TYR A 60 21.26 -2.41 6.02
CA TYR A 60 21.04 -2.36 7.46
C TYR A 60 20.87 -0.92 7.95
N SER A 61 21.78 -0.01 7.55
CA SER A 61 21.71 1.40 7.91
C SER A 61 20.42 2.07 7.42
N VAL A 62 19.94 1.74 6.23
CA VAL A 62 18.64 2.26 5.73
C VAL A 62 17.49 1.84 6.64
N ILE A 63 17.42 0.56 7.02
CA ILE A 63 16.39 0.05 7.95
C ILE A 63 16.51 0.76 9.30
N MET A 64 17.68 0.74 9.91
CA MET A 64 17.87 1.24 11.26
C MET A 64 17.67 2.76 11.36
N ASN A 65 18.08 3.53 10.36
CA ASN A 65 17.83 4.97 10.32
C ASN A 65 16.34 5.27 10.23
N GLN A 66 15.56 4.50 9.46
CA GLN A 66 14.12 4.67 9.40
C GLN A 66 13.47 4.42 10.77
N LEU A 67 13.82 3.31 11.44
CA LEU A 67 13.27 2.99 12.77
C LEU A 67 13.74 3.97 13.85
N ALA A 68 14.97 4.48 13.74
CA ALA A 68 15.48 5.53 14.62
C ALA A 68 14.71 6.84 14.43
N GLY A 69 14.39 7.22 13.19
CA GLY A 69 13.58 8.40 12.88
C GLY A 69 12.16 8.33 13.46
N LEU A 70 11.61 7.13 13.62
CA LEU A 70 10.34 6.88 14.31
C LEU A 70 10.47 6.86 15.84
N ASN A 71 11.67 6.95 16.40
CA ASN A 71 11.96 6.89 17.84
C ASN A 71 11.45 5.62 18.54
N ILE A 72 11.49 4.48 17.85
CA ILE A 72 10.92 3.22 18.37
C ILE A 72 11.95 2.18 18.81
N LEU A 73 13.24 2.38 18.53
CA LEU A 73 14.31 1.40 18.81
C LEU A 73 14.52 1.12 20.31
N SER A 74 14.09 2.02 21.19
CA SER A 74 14.09 1.79 22.65
C SER A 74 12.91 0.94 23.13
N LYS A 75 11.87 0.80 22.30
CA LYS A 75 10.61 0.10 22.64
C LYS A 75 10.51 -1.29 22.02
N PHE A 76 11.10 -1.50 20.86
CA PHE A 76 10.94 -2.73 20.07
C PHE A 76 12.28 -3.32 19.66
N LYS A 77 12.42 -4.63 19.82
CA LYS A 77 13.58 -5.40 19.36
C LYS A 77 13.45 -5.72 17.87
N VAL A 78 14.53 -5.53 17.11
CA VAL A 78 14.57 -5.76 15.66
C VAL A 78 15.35 -7.03 15.35
N GLY A 79 14.72 -7.96 14.64
CA GLY A 79 15.33 -9.15 14.05
C GLY A 79 15.46 -9.04 12.54
N MET A 80 16.38 -9.80 11.97
CA MET A 80 16.59 -9.85 10.51
C MET A 80 16.86 -11.29 10.07
N THR A 81 16.24 -11.70 8.97
CA THR A 81 16.38 -13.04 8.40
C THR A 81 16.29 -13.01 6.87
N THR A 82 16.47 -14.16 6.22
CA THR A 82 16.27 -14.34 4.79
C THR A 82 15.12 -15.31 4.52
N ALA A 83 14.37 -15.03 3.46
CA ALA A 83 13.26 -15.86 3.00
C ALA A 83 13.75 -17.20 2.41
N VAL A 84 14.87 -17.16 1.69
CA VAL A 84 15.58 -18.34 1.22
C VAL A 84 16.90 -18.44 1.98
N LYS A 85 17.22 -19.63 2.50
CA LYS A 85 18.42 -19.81 3.32
C LYS A 85 19.68 -20.03 2.46
N CYS A 86 19.56 -20.60 1.27
CA CYS A 86 20.69 -20.75 0.36
C CYS A 86 21.03 -19.41 -0.33
N PRO A 87 22.31 -19.02 -0.40
CA PRO A 87 22.75 -17.80 -1.08
C PRO A 87 22.53 -17.89 -2.59
N SER A 88 22.43 -16.74 -3.25
CA SER A 88 22.30 -16.61 -4.71
C SER A 88 21.03 -17.24 -5.31
N ILE A 89 20.07 -17.69 -4.47
CA ILE A 89 18.71 -17.97 -4.92
C ILE A 89 17.95 -16.65 -5.01
N ASN A 90 17.35 -16.41 -6.18
CA ASN A 90 16.56 -15.24 -6.50
C ASN A 90 15.24 -15.67 -7.16
N SER A 91 14.44 -14.70 -7.61
CA SER A 91 13.14 -15.00 -8.23
C SER A 91 13.24 -15.83 -9.52
N ASP A 92 14.36 -15.75 -10.24
CA ASP A 92 14.52 -16.37 -11.55
C ASP A 92 14.92 -17.85 -11.45
N ASN A 93 15.60 -18.23 -10.38
CA ASN A 93 16.04 -19.62 -10.13
C ASN A 93 15.28 -20.32 -8.99
N LEU A 94 14.19 -19.72 -8.48
CA LEU A 94 13.34 -20.31 -7.45
C LEU A 94 12.38 -21.37 -8.02
N SER A 95 12.78 -22.64 -7.90
CA SER A 95 11.90 -23.78 -8.22
C SER A 95 10.79 -23.97 -7.15
N PRO A 96 9.65 -24.60 -7.50
CA PRO A 96 8.61 -24.95 -6.53
C PRO A 96 9.12 -25.79 -5.35
N GLU A 97 10.04 -26.73 -5.59
CA GLU A 97 10.63 -27.59 -4.57
C GLU A 97 11.57 -26.81 -3.62
N ILE A 98 12.39 -25.89 -4.18
CA ILE A 98 13.23 -25.01 -3.38
C ILE A 98 12.35 -24.11 -2.50
N ARG A 99 11.30 -23.51 -3.09
CA ARG A 99 10.32 -22.70 -2.36
C ARG A 99 9.69 -23.49 -1.22
N LYS A 100 9.13 -24.68 -1.49
CA LYS A 100 8.50 -25.53 -0.47
C LYS A 100 9.46 -25.80 0.70
N THR A 101 10.70 -26.17 0.39
CA THR A 101 11.72 -26.46 1.40
C THR A 101 12.07 -25.23 2.23
N CYS A 102 12.34 -24.09 1.58
CA CYS A 102 12.75 -22.88 2.28
C CYS A 102 11.60 -22.21 3.03
N THR A 103 10.35 -22.36 2.59
CA THR A 103 9.17 -21.89 3.34
C THR A 103 9.08 -22.57 4.71
N THR A 104 9.43 -23.86 4.82
CA THR A 104 9.52 -24.53 6.13
C THR A 104 10.52 -23.82 7.05
N HIS A 105 11.71 -23.50 6.55
CA HIS A 105 12.71 -22.80 7.33
C HIS A 105 12.32 -21.36 7.68
N LEU A 106 11.63 -20.65 6.78
CA LEU A 106 11.13 -19.30 7.04
C LEU A 106 10.07 -19.31 8.14
N TYR A 107 9.13 -20.25 8.12
CA TYR A 107 8.16 -20.37 9.21
C TYR A 107 8.78 -20.85 10.52
N ASP A 108 9.79 -21.73 10.49
CA ASP A 108 10.56 -22.05 11.70
C ASP A 108 11.18 -20.81 12.33
N SER A 109 11.77 -19.91 11.51
CA SER A 109 12.31 -18.63 11.97
C SER A 109 11.24 -17.76 12.59
N ILE A 110 10.09 -17.61 11.94
CA ILE A 110 8.97 -16.79 12.44
C ILE A 110 8.41 -17.35 13.76
N GLU A 111 8.25 -18.66 13.88
CA GLU A 111 7.83 -19.32 15.12
C GLU A 111 8.81 -19.12 16.28
N ARG A 112 10.10 -19.07 15.96
CA ARG A 112 11.15 -18.81 16.96
C ARG A 112 11.16 -17.36 17.40
N TYR A 113 11.08 -16.44 16.45
CA TYR A 113 11.14 -15.01 16.72
C TYR A 113 9.86 -14.44 17.33
N LYS A 114 8.70 -15.04 17.04
CA LYS A 114 7.35 -14.58 17.40
C LYS A 114 7.14 -13.08 17.15
N PRO A 115 7.43 -12.58 15.93
CA PRO A 115 7.36 -11.16 15.63
C PRO A 115 5.93 -10.63 15.75
N LYS A 116 5.81 -9.42 16.30
CA LYS A 116 4.56 -8.65 16.28
C LYS A 116 4.32 -8.00 14.92
N LEU A 117 5.38 -7.79 14.13
CA LEU A 117 5.32 -7.26 12.77
C LEU A 117 6.45 -7.83 11.91
N VAL A 118 6.11 -8.26 10.70
CA VAL A 118 7.07 -8.77 9.71
C VAL A 118 7.08 -7.88 8.47
N PHE A 119 8.27 -7.45 8.07
CA PHE A 119 8.48 -6.76 6.80
C PHE A 119 9.06 -7.72 5.75
N ALA A 120 8.29 -7.96 4.69
CA ALA A 120 8.76 -8.71 3.53
C ALA A 120 9.47 -7.77 2.55
N CYS A 121 10.81 -7.86 2.46
CA CYS A 121 11.61 -6.95 1.66
C CYS A 121 11.75 -7.44 0.21
N GLY A 122 10.97 -6.85 -0.68
CA GLY A 122 11.02 -7.08 -2.12
C GLY A 122 10.44 -8.44 -2.59
N LYS A 123 10.42 -8.61 -3.91
CA LYS A 123 9.72 -9.68 -4.64
C LYS A 123 9.94 -11.10 -4.10
N LEU A 124 11.17 -11.49 -3.75
CA LEU A 124 11.44 -12.87 -3.32
C LEU A 124 10.82 -13.15 -1.95
N ALA A 125 11.00 -12.25 -0.98
CA ALA A 125 10.41 -12.38 0.35
C ALA A 125 8.88 -12.41 0.27
N THR A 126 8.28 -11.51 -0.55
CA THR A 126 6.85 -11.52 -0.83
C THR A 126 6.40 -12.86 -1.43
N THR A 127 7.11 -13.38 -2.42
CA THR A 127 6.77 -14.67 -3.08
C THR A 127 6.85 -15.86 -2.12
N MET A 128 7.79 -15.83 -1.16
CA MET A 128 7.94 -16.88 -0.18
C MET A 128 6.81 -16.88 0.85
N LEU A 129 6.37 -15.72 1.31
CA LEU A 129 5.30 -15.55 2.30
C LEU A 129 3.89 -15.67 1.70
N TYR A 130 3.63 -15.02 0.56
CA TYR A 130 2.29 -14.94 -0.05
C TYR A 130 2.08 -15.91 -1.22
N GLY A 131 3.15 -16.41 -1.84
CA GLY A 131 3.10 -17.25 -3.04
C GLY A 131 3.21 -16.49 -4.37
N LYS A 132 3.37 -17.25 -5.45
CA LYS A 132 3.68 -16.74 -6.81
C LYS A 132 2.54 -15.94 -7.47
N ALA A 133 1.30 -16.10 -7.00
CA ALA A 133 0.14 -15.41 -7.57
C ALA A 133 0.05 -13.93 -7.14
N THR A 134 0.81 -13.54 -6.12
CA THR A 134 0.72 -12.22 -5.52
C THR A 134 1.74 -11.28 -6.15
N LEU A 135 1.26 -10.26 -6.86
CA LEU A 135 2.10 -9.18 -7.37
C LEU A 135 2.48 -8.24 -6.22
N GLU A 136 3.77 -7.99 -6.02
CA GLU A 136 4.29 -7.10 -4.96
C GLU A 136 3.58 -5.74 -4.96
N SER A 137 3.35 -5.15 -6.15
CA SER A 137 2.66 -3.87 -6.29
C SER A 137 1.21 -3.85 -5.81
N ARG A 138 0.56 -5.01 -5.68
CA ARG A 138 -0.83 -5.10 -5.19
C ARG A 138 -0.93 -5.20 -3.67
N VAL A 139 0.14 -5.62 -3.00
CA VAL A 139 0.18 -5.90 -1.55
C VAL A 139 1.17 -5.01 -0.78
N ARG A 140 1.95 -4.17 -1.48
CA ARG A 140 2.85 -3.18 -0.86
C ARG A 140 2.08 -2.28 0.10
N GLY A 141 2.65 -2.03 1.28
CA GLY A 141 2.12 -1.10 2.27
C GLY A 141 0.84 -1.58 2.96
N LYS A 142 0.27 -2.72 2.54
CA LYS A 142 -0.95 -3.30 3.12
C LYS A 142 -0.60 -4.34 4.16
N GLU A 143 -1.30 -4.27 5.28
CA GLU A 143 -1.26 -5.31 6.30
C GLU A 143 -1.98 -6.56 5.81
N HIS A 144 -1.34 -7.71 6.00
CA HIS A 144 -1.97 -9.01 5.87
C HIS A 144 -1.59 -9.90 7.05
N ILE A 145 -2.58 -10.52 7.67
CA ILE A 145 -2.33 -11.53 8.71
C ILE A 145 -2.04 -12.86 8.05
N LEU A 146 -0.85 -13.40 8.27
CA LEU A 146 -0.48 -14.76 7.91
C LEU A 146 -0.43 -15.63 9.17
N GLU A 147 -0.50 -16.95 8.96
CA GLU A 147 -0.43 -17.94 10.03
C GLU A 147 0.64 -18.97 9.67
N THR A 148 1.51 -19.26 10.63
CA THR A 148 2.48 -20.35 10.52
C THR A 148 1.77 -21.71 10.66
N PRO A 149 2.40 -22.82 10.23
CA PRO A 149 1.83 -24.15 10.46
C PRO A 149 1.63 -24.54 11.94
N GLY A 150 2.34 -23.87 12.87
CA GLY A 150 2.17 -24.06 14.31
C GLY A 150 1.09 -23.17 14.95
N GLY A 151 0.40 -22.34 14.15
CA GLY A 151 -0.74 -21.52 14.60
C GLY A 151 -0.39 -20.11 15.07
N HIS A 152 0.87 -19.68 14.96
CA HIS A 152 1.26 -18.31 15.25
C HIS A 152 0.79 -17.38 14.12
N LYS A 153 -0.12 -16.47 14.46
CA LYS A 153 -0.59 -15.41 13.56
C LYS A 153 0.32 -14.20 13.69
N PHE A 154 0.73 -13.65 12.56
CA PHE A 154 1.61 -12.49 12.49
C PHE A 154 1.21 -11.57 11.33
N PRO A 155 1.21 -10.24 11.51
CA PRO A 155 1.02 -9.31 10.43
C PRO A 155 2.28 -9.21 9.57
N VAL A 156 2.08 -9.20 8.25
CA VAL A 156 3.10 -8.96 7.24
C VAL A 156 2.75 -7.70 6.45
N VAL A 157 3.75 -6.85 6.25
CA VAL A 157 3.71 -5.73 5.31
C VAL A 157 4.83 -5.88 4.30
N VAL A 158 4.51 -5.70 3.01
CA VAL A 158 5.49 -5.75 1.93
C VAL A 158 6.08 -4.37 1.73
N VAL A 159 7.41 -4.30 1.75
CA VAL A 159 8.20 -3.06 1.54
C VAL A 159 9.18 -3.25 0.39
N LYS A 160 9.61 -2.14 -0.22
CA LYS A 160 10.74 -2.20 -1.17
C LYS A 160 11.97 -2.81 -0.52
N HIS A 161 12.79 -3.51 -1.30
CA HIS A 161 14.04 -4.04 -0.76
C HIS A 161 14.97 -2.87 -0.41
N PRO A 162 15.64 -2.84 0.76
CA PRO A 162 16.53 -1.73 1.14
C PRO A 162 17.64 -1.43 0.10
N PHE A 163 18.13 -2.45 -0.61
CA PHE A 163 19.02 -2.28 -1.77
C PHE A 163 18.47 -1.32 -2.84
N GLU A 164 17.17 -1.37 -3.11
CA GLU A 164 16.53 -0.49 -4.09
C GLU A 164 16.52 0.97 -3.61
N VAL A 165 16.51 1.20 -2.29
CA VAL A 165 16.63 2.54 -1.71
C VAL A 165 18.06 3.04 -1.82
N VAL A 166 19.05 2.17 -1.54
CA VAL A 166 20.48 2.50 -1.71
C VAL A 166 20.81 2.80 -3.17
N SER A 167 20.27 2.01 -4.10
CA SER A 167 20.58 2.12 -5.53
C SER A 167 19.78 3.24 -6.21
N GLU A 168 18.55 3.48 -5.78
CA GLU A 168 17.65 4.50 -6.32
C GLU A 168 16.98 5.27 -5.16
N PRO A 169 17.58 6.38 -4.69
CA PRO A 169 17.10 7.13 -3.53
C PRO A 169 15.63 7.58 -3.57
N ARG A 170 15.04 7.74 -4.76
CA ARG A 170 13.60 8.00 -4.95
C ARG A 170 12.70 6.94 -4.30
N ASN A 171 13.20 5.72 -4.13
CA ASN A 171 12.47 4.63 -3.47
C ASN A 171 12.42 4.80 -1.95
N SER A 172 13.23 5.68 -1.36
CA SER A 172 13.23 6.00 0.07
C SER A 172 11.84 6.43 0.53
N PHE A 173 11.13 7.19 -0.30
CA PHE A 173 9.79 7.66 0.02
C PHE A 173 8.81 6.51 0.30
N LEU A 174 8.70 5.55 -0.62
CA LEU A 174 7.81 4.40 -0.48
C LEU A 174 8.25 3.53 0.70
N PHE A 175 9.55 3.26 0.82
CA PHE A 175 10.10 2.46 1.90
C PHE A 175 9.80 3.04 3.28
N SER A 176 10.04 4.34 3.46
CA SER A 176 9.79 5.03 4.73
C SER A 176 8.30 5.09 5.07
N THR A 177 7.46 5.41 4.08
CA THR A 177 5.99 5.51 4.27
C THR A 177 5.40 4.16 4.66
N ASP A 178 5.73 3.10 3.94
CA ASP A 178 5.23 1.75 4.23
C ASP A 178 5.61 1.30 5.65
N ILE A 179 6.86 1.57 6.08
CA ILE A 179 7.32 1.21 7.43
C ILE A 179 6.63 2.07 8.50
N GLN A 180 6.52 3.39 8.28
CA GLN A 180 5.89 4.29 9.23
C GLN A 180 4.43 3.89 9.46
N ASN A 181 3.66 3.69 8.40
CA ASN A 181 2.24 3.33 8.51
C ASN A 181 2.06 2.00 9.23
N ALA A 182 2.88 1.00 8.87
CA ALA A 182 2.83 -0.30 9.54
C ALA A 182 3.17 -0.20 11.03
N VAL A 183 4.19 0.57 11.41
CA VAL A 183 4.56 0.77 12.81
C VAL A 183 3.46 1.52 13.57
N ASN A 184 2.97 2.63 13.03
CA ASN A 184 1.92 3.44 13.67
C ASN A 184 0.65 2.60 13.89
N ASN A 185 0.21 1.87 12.86
CA ASN A 185 -1.08 1.19 12.88
C ASN A 185 -1.05 -0.16 13.62
N ILE A 186 0.07 -0.88 13.59
CA ILE A 186 0.15 -2.25 14.11
C ILE A 186 0.84 -2.29 15.48
N LEU A 187 1.89 -1.49 15.69
CA LEU A 187 2.68 -1.54 16.92
C LEU A 187 2.34 -0.43 17.91
N LEU A 188 1.95 0.75 17.41
CA LEU A 188 1.60 1.90 18.24
C LEU A 188 0.08 2.07 18.42
N ASP A 189 -0.73 1.25 17.74
CA ASP A 189 -2.20 1.27 17.81
C ASP A 189 -2.80 2.65 17.52
N GLN A 190 -2.20 3.37 16.55
CA GLN A 190 -2.60 4.72 16.15
C GLN A 190 -3.60 4.70 14.99
N ALA A 191 -4.01 3.52 14.53
CA ALA A 191 -4.91 3.42 13.40
C ALA A 191 -6.27 4.04 13.71
N THR A 192 -6.77 4.87 12.80
CA THR A 192 -8.08 5.50 12.87
C THR A 192 -8.95 4.99 11.73
N ASP A 193 -10.18 4.60 12.07
CA ASP A 193 -11.19 4.32 11.07
C ASP A 193 -11.79 5.66 10.62
N VAL A 194 -11.71 5.94 9.32
CA VAL A 194 -12.32 7.14 8.75
C VAL A 194 -13.74 6.80 8.34
N GLN A 195 -14.70 7.24 9.15
CA GLN A 195 -16.10 7.26 8.73
C GLN A 195 -16.45 8.63 8.18
N VAL A 196 -16.64 8.71 6.87
CA VAL A 196 -17.22 9.88 6.22
C VAL A 196 -18.72 9.64 6.11
N ASP A 197 -19.52 10.44 6.81
CA ASP A 197 -20.97 10.43 6.62
C ASP A 197 -21.30 10.90 5.20
N TYR A 198 -22.08 10.10 4.47
CA TYR A 198 -22.42 10.39 3.09
C TYR A 198 -23.90 10.18 2.80
N ARG A 199 -24.45 11.05 1.95
CA ARG A 199 -25.77 10.88 1.38
C ARG A 199 -25.65 10.18 0.02
N PHE A 200 -26.07 8.92 -0.05
CA PHE A 200 -26.26 8.23 -1.34
C PHE A 200 -27.62 8.61 -1.92
N ALA A 201 -27.63 9.29 -3.06
CA ALA A 201 -28.87 9.69 -3.74
C ALA A 201 -29.15 8.78 -4.94
N MET A 202 -30.25 8.04 -4.84
CA MET A 202 -30.88 7.25 -5.90
C MET A 202 -32.21 7.88 -6.36
N THR A 203 -32.62 8.99 -5.75
CA THR A 203 -33.86 9.71 -6.04
C THR A 203 -33.63 11.22 -5.98
N LEU A 204 -34.60 11.99 -6.49
CA LEU A 204 -34.53 13.45 -6.41
C LEU A 204 -34.72 13.97 -4.98
N ASP A 205 -35.52 13.29 -4.17
CA ASP A 205 -35.79 13.72 -2.80
C ASP A 205 -34.51 13.62 -1.96
N GLU A 206 -33.75 12.53 -2.11
CA GLU A 206 -32.46 12.35 -1.44
C GLU A 206 -31.41 13.40 -1.86
N LEU A 207 -31.40 13.81 -3.13
CA LEU A 207 -30.58 14.95 -3.58
C LEU A 207 -31.07 16.25 -2.92
N ASN A 208 -32.38 16.50 -2.95
CA ASN A 208 -32.96 17.76 -2.46
C ASN A 208 -32.71 17.98 -0.95
N GLU A 209 -32.58 16.91 -0.17
CA GLU A 209 -32.22 17.01 1.26
C GLU A 209 -30.89 17.70 1.53
N VAL A 210 -29.95 17.66 0.57
CA VAL A 210 -28.60 18.20 0.74
C VAL A 210 -28.25 19.25 -0.31
N ARG A 211 -29.11 19.44 -1.31
CA ARG A 211 -28.84 20.26 -2.48
C ARG A 211 -28.49 21.70 -2.12
N ASP A 212 -29.29 22.33 -1.27
CA ASP A 212 -29.12 23.74 -0.93
C ASP A 212 -27.82 23.95 -0.11
N GLU A 213 -27.50 23.02 0.79
CA GLU A 213 -26.24 23.01 1.54
C GLU A 213 -25.02 23.04 0.61
N PHE A 214 -25.01 22.20 -0.44
CA PHE A 214 -23.94 22.21 -1.46
C PHE A 214 -23.92 23.49 -2.30
N LEU A 215 -25.08 24.01 -2.70
CA LEU A 215 -25.16 25.20 -3.56
C LEU A 215 -24.76 26.49 -2.83
N GLU A 216 -25.05 26.58 -1.53
CA GLU A 216 -24.79 27.76 -0.71
C GLU A 216 -23.38 27.75 -0.10
N SER A 217 -22.82 26.56 0.15
CA SER A 217 -21.50 26.40 0.77
C SER A 217 -20.38 27.06 -0.03
N LYS A 218 -19.38 27.62 0.66
CA LYS A 218 -18.14 28.18 0.09
C LYS A 218 -16.94 27.26 0.23
N MET A 219 -17.16 26.05 0.76
CA MET A 219 -16.15 25.02 0.84
C MET A 219 -15.71 24.60 -0.56
N ASP A 220 -14.44 24.24 -0.70
CA ASP A 220 -13.96 23.60 -1.93
C ASP A 220 -14.61 22.21 -2.05
N MET A 221 -14.63 21.65 -3.25
CA MET A 221 -15.33 20.39 -3.51
C MET A 221 -14.37 19.36 -4.10
N ALA A 222 -14.13 18.27 -3.38
CA ALA A 222 -13.49 17.09 -3.94
C ALA A 222 -14.49 16.27 -4.74
N ILE A 223 -14.07 15.78 -5.91
CA ILE A 223 -14.91 15.01 -6.82
C ILE A 223 -14.17 13.76 -7.26
N ASP A 224 -14.90 12.65 -7.27
CA ASP A 224 -14.41 11.38 -7.77
C ASP A 224 -15.54 10.64 -8.50
N ILE A 225 -15.23 9.89 -9.56
CA ILE A 225 -16.20 9.08 -10.29
C ILE A 225 -15.84 7.60 -10.22
N GLU A 226 -16.86 6.77 -10.02
CA GLU A 226 -16.75 5.34 -10.26
C GLU A 226 -17.29 4.99 -11.63
N THR A 227 -16.62 4.10 -12.34
CA THR A 227 -16.92 3.78 -13.75
C THR A 227 -16.97 2.28 -13.99
N THR A 228 -17.68 1.84 -15.03
CA THR A 228 -17.71 0.42 -15.43
C THR A 228 -16.37 -0.08 -15.98
N GLY A 229 -15.48 0.84 -16.34
CA GLY A 229 -14.20 0.57 -16.99
C GLY A 229 -13.47 1.87 -17.34
N LEU A 230 -12.28 1.74 -17.93
CA LEU A 230 -11.35 2.88 -18.11
C LEU A 230 -11.55 3.65 -19.42
N ASN A 231 -12.42 3.20 -20.33
CA ASN A 231 -12.61 3.79 -21.65
C ASN A 231 -13.84 4.71 -21.68
N PHE A 232 -13.62 6.01 -21.51
CA PHE A 232 -14.69 7.02 -21.49
C PHE A 232 -15.63 7.02 -22.72
N MET A 233 -15.20 6.46 -23.85
CA MET A 233 -16.03 6.34 -25.06
C MET A 233 -16.99 5.14 -25.03
N LYS A 234 -16.71 4.12 -24.21
CA LYS A 234 -17.46 2.86 -24.15
C LYS A 234 -18.13 2.67 -22.79
N ASP A 235 -17.39 2.92 -21.73
CA ASP A 235 -17.79 2.74 -20.35
C ASP A 235 -18.69 3.87 -19.86
N THR A 236 -19.41 3.61 -18.77
CA THR A 236 -20.38 4.55 -18.16
C THR A 236 -19.95 4.92 -16.75
N ILE A 237 -20.47 6.05 -16.26
CA ILE A 237 -20.30 6.50 -14.88
C ILE A 237 -21.31 5.76 -14.00
N HIS A 238 -20.83 4.96 -13.04
CA HIS A 238 -21.69 4.36 -12.01
C HIS A 238 -22.16 5.40 -11.01
N THR A 239 -21.21 6.12 -10.41
CA THR A 239 -21.50 7.15 -9.40
C THR A 239 -20.60 8.35 -9.57
N VAL A 240 -21.06 9.50 -9.08
CA VAL A 240 -20.24 10.70 -8.88
C VAL A 240 -20.30 11.06 -7.41
N SER A 241 -19.15 11.06 -6.74
CA SER A 241 -18.99 11.51 -5.37
C SER A 241 -18.55 12.96 -5.34
N MET A 242 -19.13 13.75 -4.43
CA MET A 242 -18.78 15.14 -4.16
C MET A 242 -18.69 15.36 -2.65
N THR A 243 -17.51 15.73 -2.16
CA THR A 243 -17.26 16.02 -0.74
C THR A 243 -16.88 17.48 -0.56
N MET A 244 -17.57 18.19 0.33
CA MET A 244 -17.19 19.55 0.70
C MET A 244 -15.96 19.54 1.62
N ILE A 245 -15.03 20.46 1.41
CA ILE A 245 -13.78 20.57 2.16
C ILE A 245 -13.52 22.04 2.49
N ASP A 246 -13.34 22.33 3.78
CA ASP A 246 -12.94 23.67 4.21
C ASP A 246 -11.51 23.94 3.74
N ARG A 247 -11.31 25.05 3.03
CA ARG A 247 -10.05 25.35 2.35
C ARG A 247 -8.89 25.59 3.32
N GLU A 248 -9.16 26.15 4.50
CA GLU A 248 -8.12 26.60 5.43
C GLU A 248 -7.79 25.51 6.45
N THR A 249 -8.81 24.79 6.92
CA THR A 249 -8.68 23.77 7.97
C THR A 249 -8.55 22.36 7.42
N GLY A 250 -9.03 22.10 6.20
CA GLY A 250 -9.14 20.75 5.64
C GLY A 250 -10.29 19.93 6.23
N GLU A 251 -11.14 20.52 7.07
CA GLU A 251 -12.29 19.84 7.66
C GLU A 251 -13.28 19.40 6.57
N LEU A 252 -13.74 18.15 6.67
CA LEU A 252 -14.72 17.59 5.74
C LEU A 252 -16.12 18.05 6.12
N GLY A 253 -16.83 18.59 5.14
CA GLY A 253 -18.26 18.78 5.21
C GLY A 253 -18.99 17.52 4.73
N LYS A 254 -20.23 17.69 4.29
CA LYS A 254 -21.05 16.58 3.80
C LYS A 254 -20.51 15.97 2.50
N THR A 255 -20.62 14.66 2.39
CA THR A 255 -20.40 13.92 1.14
C THR A 255 -21.74 13.56 0.50
N LEU A 256 -21.85 13.79 -0.81
CA LEU A 256 -22.98 13.39 -1.64
C LEU A 256 -22.48 12.45 -2.72
N VAL A 257 -23.11 11.28 -2.83
CA VAL A 257 -22.82 10.30 -3.88
C VAL A 257 -24.06 10.14 -4.74
N LEU A 258 -23.97 10.52 -6.01
CA LEU A 258 -25.05 10.42 -6.97
C LEU A 258 -24.93 9.13 -7.76
N ALA A 259 -25.95 8.27 -7.71
CA ALA A 259 -26.06 7.13 -8.60
C ALA A 259 -26.40 7.63 -10.03
N ILE A 260 -25.53 7.41 -11.01
CA ILE A 260 -25.76 7.85 -12.41
C ILE A 260 -26.24 6.69 -13.27
N ASP A 261 -25.37 5.70 -13.52
CA ASP A 261 -25.69 4.43 -14.19
C ASP A 261 -25.40 3.25 -13.23
N HIS A 262 -25.75 3.41 -11.95
CA HIS A 262 -25.59 2.36 -10.94
C HIS A 262 -26.61 1.22 -11.19
N PRO A 263 -26.20 -0.07 -11.20
CA PRO A 263 -27.09 -1.18 -11.57
C PRO A 263 -28.33 -1.32 -10.69
N GLU A 264 -28.20 -0.96 -9.42
CA GLU A 264 -29.30 -1.02 -8.44
C GLU A 264 -30.19 0.23 -8.49
N ALA A 265 -29.71 1.32 -9.08
CA ALA A 265 -30.46 2.56 -9.22
C ALA A 265 -31.31 2.49 -10.49
N LYS A 266 -32.57 2.06 -10.35
CA LYS A 266 -33.56 2.06 -11.44
C LYS A 266 -34.05 3.48 -11.75
N LEU A 267 -33.13 4.34 -12.16
CA LEU A 267 -33.37 5.76 -12.43
C LEU A 267 -34.10 5.95 -13.75
N SER A 268 -35.07 6.86 -13.77
CA SER A 268 -35.60 7.37 -15.03
C SER A 268 -34.64 8.40 -15.62
N ASP A 269 -34.67 8.56 -16.95
CA ASP A 269 -33.87 9.58 -17.66
C ASP A 269 -34.10 10.98 -17.10
N ARG A 270 -35.30 11.27 -16.59
CA ARG A 270 -35.61 12.54 -15.93
C ARG A 270 -34.81 12.75 -14.65
N VAL A 271 -34.69 11.72 -13.81
CA VAL A 271 -33.93 11.82 -12.55
C VAL A 271 -32.44 11.93 -12.85
N LYS A 272 -31.94 11.10 -13.77
CA LYS A 272 -30.56 11.16 -14.25
C LYS A 272 -30.22 12.55 -14.81
N GLY A 273 -31.10 13.12 -15.64
CA GLY A 273 -30.94 14.47 -16.16
C GLY A 273 -30.82 15.52 -15.07
N LYS A 274 -31.57 15.40 -13.97
CA LYS A 274 -31.49 16.32 -12.83
C LYS A 274 -30.21 16.16 -12.00
N PHE A 275 -29.68 14.94 -11.88
CA PHE A 275 -28.37 14.72 -11.27
C PHE A 275 -27.26 15.36 -12.11
N ILE A 276 -27.32 15.19 -13.43
CA ILE A 276 -26.40 15.87 -14.36
C ILE A 276 -26.56 17.40 -14.29
N ASP A 277 -27.78 17.92 -14.25
CA ASP A 277 -28.04 19.36 -14.08
C ASP A 277 -27.38 19.91 -12.80
N PHE A 278 -27.42 19.14 -11.71
CA PHE A 278 -26.79 19.51 -10.44
C PHE A 278 -25.26 19.45 -10.52
N ILE A 279 -24.69 18.40 -11.11
CA ILE A 279 -23.24 18.31 -11.36
C ILE A 279 -22.77 19.48 -12.23
N CYS A 280 -23.49 19.80 -13.31
CA CYS A 280 -23.22 20.97 -14.16
C CYS A 280 -23.22 22.28 -13.35
N GLN A 281 -24.19 22.48 -12.46
CA GLN A 281 -24.22 23.65 -11.58
C GLN A 281 -22.95 23.72 -10.72
N MET A 282 -22.61 22.63 -10.02
CA MET A 282 -21.43 22.59 -9.14
C MET A 282 -20.12 22.80 -9.90
N MET A 283 -19.96 22.18 -11.08
CA MET A 283 -18.75 22.29 -11.89
C MET A 283 -18.54 23.68 -12.51
N ARG A 284 -19.63 24.44 -12.74
CA ARG A 284 -19.61 25.80 -13.30
C ARG A 284 -19.33 26.89 -12.27
N ARG A 285 -19.41 26.57 -10.98
CA ARG A 285 -19.15 27.55 -9.91
C ARG A 285 -17.70 28.02 -9.97
N LYS A 286 -17.48 29.34 -9.92
CA LYS A 286 -16.12 29.95 -9.94
C LYS A 286 -15.64 30.40 -8.56
N ASP A 287 -16.51 30.29 -7.57
CA ASP A 287 -16.26 30.71 -6.20
C ASP A 287 -15.67 29.59 -5.32
N ILE A 288 -15.68 28.36 -5.82
CA ILE A 288 -15.12 27.17 -5.16
C ILE A 288 -14.16 26.44 -6.09
N ARG A 289 -13.14 25.78 -5.53
CA ARG A 289 -12.23 24.91 -6.30
C ARG A 289 -12.85 23.54 -6.47
N LYS A 290 -12.63 22.90 -7.61
CA LYS A 290 -12.97 21.49 -7.84
C LYS A 290 -11.69 20.68 -7.76
N ILE A 291 -11.56 19.88 -6.73
CA ILE A 291 -10.37 19.09 -6.42
C ILE A 291 -10.60 17.68 -6.99
N LEU A 292 -9.74 17.26 -7.90
CA LEU A 292 -9.80 15.92 -8.51
C LEU A 292 -8.40 15.33 -8.55
N GLN A 293 -8.30 14.00 -8.51
CA GLN A 293 -7.03 13.31 -8.73
C GLN A 293 -6.94 12.83 -10.17
N ASN A 294 -5.93 13.27 -10.93
CA ASN A 294 -5.80 12.92 -12.35
C ASN A 294 -7.04 13.34 -13.15
N ALA A 295 -7.48 14.58 -12.94
CA ALA A 295 -8.77 15.16 -13.34
C ALA A 295 -9.13 14.93 -14.83
N THR A 296 -8.13 14.81 -15.70
CA THR A 296 -8.34 14.52 -17.12
C THR A 296 -9.15 13.24 -17.35
N PHE A 297 -9.07 12.25 -16.46
CA PHE A 297 -9.87 11.03 -16.55
C PHE A 297 -11.35 11.33 -16.33
N ASP A 298 -11.69 11.89 -15.18
CA ASP A 298 -13.05 12.21 -14.73
C ASP A 298 -13.73 13.18 -15.68
N LEU A 299 -13.03 14.26 -16.05
CA LEU A 299 -13.56 15.31 -16.91
C LEU A 299 -13.92 14.80 -18.31
N LYS A 300 -13.22 13.78 -18.83
CA LYS A 300 -13.57 13.16 -20.12
C LYS A 300 -14.89 12.39 -20.04
N PHE A 301 -15.09 11.66 -18.95
CA PHE A 301 -16.37 10.98 -18.68
C PHE A 301 -17.49 12.00 -18.49
N LEU A 302 -17.31 12.97 -17.60
CA LEU A 302 -18.30 14.00 -17.32
C LEU A 302 -18.68 14.80 -18.57
N LYS A 303 -17.72 15.12 -19.44
CA LYS A 303 -17.98 15.78 -20.73
C LYS A 303 -18.92 14.97 -21.63
N ARG A 304 -18.79 13.64 -21.68
CA ARG A 304 -19.69 12.77 -22.46
C ARG A 304 -21.13 12.80 -21.93
N TYR A 305 -21.29 13.09 -20.64
CA TYR A 305 -22.59 13.26 -19.98
C TYR A 305 -23.13 14.70 -20.08
N GLY A 306 -22.46 15.60 -20.81
CA GLY A 306 -22.92 16.98 -21.04
C GLY A 306 -22.36 18.03 -20.06
N VAL A 307 -21.40 17.65 -19.20
CA VAL A 307 -20.73 18.57 -18.29
C VAL A 307 -19.57 19.26 -19.03
N GLU A 308 -19.87 20.35 -19.73
CA GLU A 308 -18.88 21.04 -20.59
C GLU A 308 -18.22 22.25 -19.94
N GLU A 309 -18.98 23.05 -19.19
CA GLU A 309 -18.50 24.27 -18.55
C GLU A 309 -17.95 23.94 -17.16
N VAL A 310 -16.64 23.75 -17.09
CA VAL A 310 -15.92 23.44 -15.85
C VAL A 310 -14.87 24.53 -15.59
N TYR A 311 -14.85 25.08 -14.38
CA TYR A 311 -13.90 26.13 -13.99
C TYR A 311 -13.07 25.71 -12.77
N ASP A 312 -11.96 26.40 -12.47
CA ASP A 312 -11.17 26.27 -11.22
C ASP A 312 -10.92 24.83 -10.75
N VAL A 313 -10.41 23.99 -11.66
CA VAL A 313 -10.02 22.60 -11.38
C VAL A 313 -8.61 22.55 -10.81
N TYR A 314 -8.46 21.84 -9.70
CA TYR A 314 -7.22 21.59 -9.00
C TYR A 314 -6.93 20.09 -9.07
N ASP A 315 -5.98 19.71 -9.92
CA ASP A 315 -5.55 18.32 -10.07
C ASP A 315 -4.48 17.98 -9.03
N THR A 316 -4.83 17.18 -8.03
CA THR A 316 -3.92 16.81 -6.93
C THR A 316 -2.68 16.07 -7.43
N LYS A 317 -2.74 15.36 -8.56
CA LYS A 317 -1.57 14.73 -9.20
C LYS A 317 -0.59 15.77 -9.74
N LEU A 318 -1.10 16.84 -10.36
CA LEU A 318 -0.27 17.93 -10.87
C LEU A 318 0.28 18.79 -9.73
N LEU A 319 -0.54 19.09 -8.72
CA LEU A 319 -0.10 19.81 -7.53
C LEU A 319 1.02 19.06 -6.80
N GLN A 320 0.87 17.74 -6.63
CA GLN A 320 1.93 16.91 -6.07
C GLN A 320 3.22 17.00 -6.86
N HIS A 321 3.13 16.96 -8.20
CA HIS A 321 4.31 17.07 -9.06
C HIS A 321 5.08 18.37 -8.86
N LEU A 322 4.36 19.48 -8.64
CA LEU A 322 4.96 20.79 -8.38
C LEU A 322 5.51 20.91 -6.95
N TYR A 323 4.85 20.29 -5.97
CA TYR A 323 5.24 20.38 -4.57
C TYR A 323 6.41 19.46 -4.22
N LYS A 324 6.33 18.18 -4.60
CA LYS A 324 7.36 17.15 -4.37
C LYS A 324 7.45 16.23 -5.58
N GLU A 325 8.28 16.64 -6.54
CA GLU A 325 8.42 15.95 -7.82
C GLU A 325 8.85 14.48 -7.70
N ASP A 326 9.74 14.18 -6.75
CA ASP A 326 10.33 12.85 -6.55
C ASP A 326 9.40 11.83 -5.89
N VAL A 327 8.23 12.29 -5.43
CA VAL A 327 7.23 11.47 -4.76
C VAL A 327 6.28 10.83 -5.78
N PRO A 328 5.88 9.56 -5.59
CA PRO A 328 4.81 8.94 -6.37
C PRO A 328 3.53 9.76 -6.32
N LYS A 329 2.83 9.83 -7.46
CA LYS A 329 1.66 10.69 -7.65
C LYS A 329 0.38 9.86 -7.81
N GLY A 330 0.46 8.55 -7.58
CA GLY A 330 -0.69 7.67 -7.57
C GLY A 330 -1.55 7.96 -6.34
N LEU A 331 -2.87 7.86 -6.47
CA LEU A 331 -3.78 8.18 -5.38
C LEU A 331 -3.45 7.36 -4.12
N ALA A 332 -3.30 6.03 -4.28
CA ALA A 332 -2.98 5.14 -3.17
C ALA A 332 -1.69 5.52 -2.44
N ASP A 333 -0.63 5.89 -3.18
CA ASP A 333 0.64 6.30 -2.58
C ASP A 333 0.50 7.62 -1.81
N LEU A 334 -0.30 8.56 -2.32
CA LEU A 334 -0.57 9.84 -1.66
C LEU A 334 -1.42 9.66 -0.41
N VAL A 335 -2.42 8.78 -0.46
CA VAL A 335 -3.23 8.44 0.70
C VAL A 335 -2.35 7.89 1.82
N TYR A 336 -1.49 6.90 1.51
CA TYR A 336 -0.55 6.36 2.50
C TYR A 336 0.41 7.40 3.06
N TYR A 337 0.73 8.43 2.29
CA TYR A 337 1.65 9.47 2.74
C TYR A 337 1.00 10.54 3.62
N TYR A 338 -0.14 11.07 3.19
CA TYR A 338 -0.82 12.18 3.86
C TYR A 338 -1.72 11.70 5.01
N PHE A 339 -2.18 10.46 4.96
CA PHE A 339 -3.08 9.84 5.92
C PHE A 339 -2.51 8.51 6.42
N PRO A 340 -1.33 8.50 7.05
CA PRO A 340 -0.60 7.27 7.40
C PRO A 340 -1.33 6.38 8.42
N GLU A 341 -2.19 7.00 9.23
CA GLU A 341 -2.92 6.37 10.32
C GLU A 341 -4.35 5.96 9.92
N GLU A 342 -4.83 6.41 8.77
CA GLU A 342 -6.19 6.15 8.34
C GLU A 342 -6.32 4.77 7.68
N LYS A 343 -7.28 3.97 8.16
CA LYS A 343 -7.69 2.71 7.55
C LYS A 343 -8.82 2.98 6.57
N PHE A 344 -8.63 2.55 5.32
CA PHE A 344 -9.58 2.71 4.21
C PHE A 344 -10.13 1.36 3.72
#